data_AF-A0A813WKF0-F1
#
_entry.id   AF-A0A813WKF0-F1
#
_cell.length_a   1.000
_cell.length_b   1.000
_cell.length_c   1.000
_cell.angle_alpha   90.00
_cell.angle_beta   90.00
_cell.angle_gamma   90.00
#
_symmetry.space_group_name_H-M   'P 1'
#
loop_
_entity.id
_entity.type
_entity.pdbx_description
1 polymer ?
#
loop_
_entity_poly.entity_id
_entity_poly.type
_entity_poly.pdbx_seq_one_letter_code
_entity_poly.pdbx_strand_id
1 'polypeptide(L)'
;MHIRRNLGSKLRLFALMTWNQINESSSDYDFYRSEEGIRNLSNVVQALAPNHEFVVNYDSNGTILGFTNLTKWAHQYGLTVYPFTFRQDLFPGNNFEKLIAYFWHTVKVDGFITDHPNVILEYLQREMTLSNLTTMHQNLSSRLVLSMMILIFNIIVTSKKICQTLLIIKSD
;
A
#
# COMPACT_ATOMS: atom_id res chain seq x y z
N MET A 1 -13.20 11.36 21.98
CA MET A 1 -13.57 12.68 21.40
C MET A 1 -13.22 13.89 22.27
N HIS A 2 -13.23 13.76 23.60
CA HIS A 2 -12.95 14.84 24.56
C HIS A 2 -11.68 15.66 24.24
N ILE A 3 -10.57 15.01 23.88
CA ILE A 3 -9.30 15.67 23.55
C ILE A 3 -9.44 16.68 22.41
N ARG A 4 -10.16 16.33 21.34
CA ARG A 4 -10.37 17.24 20.20
C ARG A 4 -11.43 18.30 20.52
N ARG A 5 -12.59 17.86 21.03
CA ARG A 5 -13.78 18.71 21.12
C ARG A 5 -13.83 19.58 22.37
N ASN A 6 -13.43 19.04 23.52
CA ASN A 6 -13.56 19.72 24.81
C ASN A 6 -12.26 20.44 25.17
N LEU A 7 -11.11 19.82 24.89
CA LEU A 7 -9.80 20.43 25.16
C LEU A 7 -9.26 21.25 23.98
N GLY A 8 -9.94 21.24 22.83
CA GLY A 8 -9.54 22.01 21.65
C GLY A 8 -8.16 21.63 21.08
N SER A 9 -7.68 20.41 21.34
CA SER A 9 -6.35 19.99 20.90
C SER A 9 -6.22 20.09 19.38
N LYS A 10 -5.10 20.64 18.92
CA LYS A 10 -4.75 20.76 17.49
C LYS A 10 -3.78 19.66 17.02
N LEU A 11 -3.31 18.81 17.93
CA LEU A 11 -2.39 17.73 17.61
C LEU A 11 -3.01 16.70 16.65
N ARG A 12 -2.15 15.93 15.99
CA ARG A 12 -2.61 14.75 15.25
C ARG A 12 -3.00 13.66 16.22
N LEU A 13 -4.13 13.01 15.98
CA LEU A 13 -4.68 11.98 16.85
C LEU A 13 -4.82 10.66 16.10
N PHE A 14 -4.51 9.57 16.79
CA PHE A 14 -4.69 8.20 16.35
C PHE A 14 -5.80 7.58 17.21
N ALA A 15 -6.76 6.91 16.58
CA ALA A 15 -7.74 6.11 17.30
C ALA A 15 -7.15 4.72 17.56
N LEU A 16 -6.73 4.47 18.80
CA LEU A 16 -6.40 3.11 19.25
C LEU A 16 -7.70 2.31 19.34
N MET A 17 -7.73 1.11 18.75
CA MET A 17 -8.93 0.26 18.75
C MET A 17 -8.56 -1.17 19.16
N THR A 18 -9.19 -1.66 20.22
CA THR A 18 -9.00 -3.02 20.74
C THR A 18 -10.34 -3.67 21.05
N TRP A 19 -10.34 -4.83 21.70
CA TRP A 19 -11.56 -5.52 22.09
C TRP A 19 -12.33 -4.77 23.20
N ASN A 20 -13.65 -4.63 23.03
CA ASN A 20 -14.54 -4.07 24.07
C ASN A 20 -14.38 -4.79 25.43
N GLN A 21 -14.08 -6.09 25.41
CA GLN A 21 -13.87 -6.92 26.60
C GLN A 21 -12.67 -6.50 27.46
N ILE A 22 -11.68 -5.81 26.88
CA ILE A 22 -10.52 -5.30 27.62
C ILE A 22 -10.93 -4.13 28.53
N ASN A 23 -12.08 -3.49 28.25
CA ASN A 23 -12.63 -2.39 29.04
C ASN A 23 -11.63 -1.27 29.34
N GLU A 24 -10.74 -0.98 28.37
CA GLU A 24 -9.75 0.09 28.49
C GLU A 24 -10.38 1.49 28.42
N SER A 25 -11.57 1.59 27.80
CA SER A 25 -12.34 2.82 27.69
C SER A 25 -13.82 2.52 27.52
N SER A 26 -14.66 3.55 27.66
CA SER A 26 -16.10 3.47 27.38
C SER A 26 -16.44 3.51 25.87
N SER A 27 -15.44 3.35 24.99
CA SER A 27 -15.64 3.38 23.54
C SER A 27 -16.22 2.05 23.06
N ASP A 28 -17.13 2.11 22.08
CA ASP A 28 -17.63 0.91 21.42
C ASP A 28 -16.78 0.61 20.18
N TYR A 29 -15.80 -0.26 20.34
CA TYR A 29 -14.91 -0.66 19.26
C TYR A 29 -15.61 -1.50 18.19
N ASP A 30 -16.71 -2.19 18.51
CA ASP A 30 -17.49 -2.94 17.52
C ASP A 30 -18.18 -1.99 16.55
N PHE A 31 -18.80 -0.93 17.08
CA PHE A 31 -19.33 0.16 16.25
C PHE A 31 -18.23 0.80 15.39
N TYR A 32 -17.05 1.08 15.96
CA TYR A 32 -15.95 1.70 15.23
C TYR A 32 -15.27 0.79 14.20
N ARG A 33 -15.60 -0.51 14.16
CA ARG A 33 -15.23 -1.44 13.08
C ARG A 33 -16.22 -1.46 11.91
N SER A 34 -17.28 -0.64 11.95
CA SER A 34 -18.20 -0.44 10.82
C SER A 34 -17.82 0.78 9.96
N GLU A 35 -18.34 0.85 8.73
CA GLU A 35 -18.14 2.04 7.88
C GLU A 35 -18.66 3.32 8.54
N GLU A 36 -19.82 3.25 9.18
CA GLU A 36 -20.41 4.40 9.88
C GLU A 36 -19.54 4.86 11.04
N GLY A 37 -19.00 3.92 11.82
CA GLY A 37 -18.08 4.22 12.92
C GLY A 37 -16.79 4.87 12.44
N ILE A 38 -16.21 4.36 11.35
CA ILE A 38 -14.99 4.93 10.74
C ILE A 38 -15.26 6.34 10.20
N ARG A 39 -16.40 6.55 9.53
CA ARG A 39 -16.84 7.89 9.10
C ARG A 39 -17.01 8.83 10.28
N ASN A 40 -17.49 8.34 11.43
CA ASN A 40 -17.60 9.16 12.63
C ASN A 40 -16.22 9.58 13.14
N LEU A 41 -15.29 8.61 13.22
CA LEU A 41 -13.90 8.83 13.65
C LEU A 41 -13.14 9.80 12.73
N SER A 42 -13.39 9.79 11.43
CA SER A 42 -12.67 10.68 10.49
C SER A 42 -12.85 12.17 10.78
N ASN A 43 -13.90 12.54 11.50
CA ASN A 43 -14.12 13.92 11.94
C ASN A 43 -13.22 14.36 13.12
N VAL A 44 -12.50 13.43 13.76
CA VAL A 44 -11.75 13.71 15.01
C VAL A 44 -10.29 13.26 14.97
N VAL A 45 -9.97 12.18 14.23
CA VAL A 45 -8.63 11.59 14.14
C VAL A 45 -8.06 11.66 12.72
N GLN A 46 -6.76 11.42 12.59
CA GLN A 46 -6.05 11.37 11.30
C GLN A 46 -5.68 9.94 10.90
N ALA A 47 -5.63 9.03 11.88
CA ALA A 47 -5.27 7.65 11.66
C ALA A 47 -6.00 6.71 12.61
N LEU A 48 -6.12 5.47 12.19
CA LEU A 48 -6.57 4.34 13.01
C LEU A 48 -5.35 3.51 13.41
N ALA A 49 -5.32 3.06 14.66
CA ALA A 49 -4.38 2.09 15.18
C ALA A 49 -5.16 0.90 15.75
N PRO A 50 -5.70 0.01 14.91
CA PRO A 50 -6.46 -1.13 15.38
C PRO A 50 -5.54 -2.29 15.79
N ASN A 51 -6.04 -3.17 16.65
CA ASN A 51 -5.48 -4.52 16.76
C ASN A 51 -5.45 -5.16 15.35
N HIS A 52 -4.35 -5.80 14.97
CA HIS A 52 -4.19 -6.39 13.64
C HIS A 52 -5.28 -7.44 13.30
N GLU A 53 -5.89 -8.07 14.31
CA GLU A 53 -7.02 -9.00 14.15
C GLU A 53 -8.33 -8.30 13.71
N PHE A 54 -8.40 -6.97 13.74
CA PHE A 54 -9.57 -6.25 13.23
C PHE A 54 -9.51 -6.00 11.72
N VAL A 55 -8.31 -6.12 11.14
CA VAL A 55 -8.11 -5.92 9.69
C VAL A 55 -8.00 -7.23 8.93
N VAL A 56 -7.76 -8.36 9.61
CA VAL A 56 -7.74 -9.70 9.00
C VAL A 56 -8.44 -10.73 9.87
N ASN A 57 -8.94 -11.79 9.24
CA ASN A 57 -9.50 -12.95 9.93
C ASN A 57 -8.44 -14.06 9.98
N TYR A 58 -8.21 -14.62 11.16
CA TYR A 58 -7.35 -15.78 11.36
C TYR A 58 -8.19 -17.05 11.57
N ASP A 59 -7.66 -18.20 11.18
CA ASP A 59 -8.14 -19.50 11.65
C ASP A 59 -7.57 -19.84 13.04
N SER A 60 -7.97 -20.99 13.59
CA SER A 60 -7.49 -21.48 14.89
C SER A 60 -5.98 -21.74 14.95
N ASN A 61 -5.30 -21.82 13.80
CA ASN A 61 -3.87 -22.07 13.68
C ASN A 61 -3.07 -20.79 13.39
N GLY A 62 -3.72 -19.62 13.37
CA GLY A 62 -3.09 -18.33 13.07
C GLY A 62 -2.84 -18.08 11.58
N THR A 63 -3.49 -18.84 10.69
CA THR A 63 -3.44 -18.62 9.23
C THR A 63 -4.48 -17.57 8.83
N ILE A 64 -4.09 -16.63 7.95
CA ILE A 64 -5.01 -15.61 7.45
C ILE A 64 -6.00 -16.22 6.45
N LEU A 65 -7.29 -16.07 6.74
CA LEU A 65 -8.40 -16.49 5.88
C LEU A 65 -8.87 -15.39 4.91
N GLY A 66 -8.59 -14.13 5.23
CA GLY A 66 -8.98 -12.97 4.44
C GLY A 66 -8.82 -11.68 5.24
N PHE A 67 -9.15 -10.54 4.61
CA PHE A 67 -9.10 -9.21 5.22
C PHE A 67 -10.47 -8.55 5.27
N THR A 68 -10.65 -7.64 6.23
CA THR A 68 -11.90 -6.91 6.42
C THR A 68 -11.94 -5.64 5.55
N ASN A 69 -13.08 -4.97 5.48
CA ASN A 69 -13.20 -3.68 4.79
C ASN A 69 -12.63 -2.49 5.58
N LEU A 70 -12.07 -2.70 6.78
CA LEU A 70 -11.66 -1.63 7.68
C LEU A 70 -10.67 -0.66 6.99
N THR A 71 -9.61 -1.18 6.37
CA THR A 71 -8.62 -0.35 5.69
C THR A 71 -9.23 0.41 4.50
N LYS A 72 -10.09 -0.26 3.73
CA LYS A 72 -10.82 0.37 2.62
C LYS A 72 -11.68 1.55 3.09
N TRP A 73 -12.46 1.36 4.14
CA TRP A 73 -13.30 2.41 4.71
C TRP A 73 -12.47 3.55 5.30
N ALA A 74 -11.36 3.24 5.97
CA ALA A 74 -10.44 4.25 6.49
C ALA A 74 -9.90 5.14 5.37
N HIS A 75 -9.36 4.53 4.31
CA HIS A 75 -8.85 5.25 3.15
C HIS A 75 -9.93 6.07 2.44
N GLN A 76 -11.14 5.53 2.31
CA GLN A 76 -12.29 6.25 1.73
C GLN A 76 -12.59 7.56 2.46
N TYR A 77 -12.35 7.61 3.77
CA TYR A 77 -12.55 8.82 4.60
C TYR A 77 -11.24 9.56 4.93
N GLY A 78 -10.16 9.30 4.19
CA GLY A 78 -8.89 10.01 4.32
C GLY A 78 -8.09 9.69 5.59
N LEU A 79 -8.38 8.55 6.24
CA LEU A 79 -7.65 8.05 7.39
C LEU A 79 -6.58 7.06 6.96
N THR A 80 -5.41 7.11 7.59
CA THR A 80 -4.37 6.08 7.46
C THR A 80 -4.51 5.01 8.54
N VAL A 81 -3.97 3.81 8.31
CA VAL A 81 -4.14 2.65 9.20
C VAL A 81 -2.79 2.05 9.60
N TYR A 82 -2.54 1.98 10.91
CA TYR A 82 -1.31 1.46 11.51
C TYR A 82 -1.64 0.39 12.55
N PRO A 83 -1.89 -0.87 12.14
CA PRO A 83 -2.26 -1.92 13.08
C PRO A 83 -1.13 -2.28 14.06
N PHE A 84 -1.53 -2.77 15.24
CA PHE A 84 -0.64 -3.19 16.32
C PHE A 84 -0.99 -4.61 16.84
N THR A 85 -0.10 -5.33 17.52
CA THR A 85 1.37 -5.13 17.57
C THR A 85 2.02 -6.29 16.83
N PHE A 86 2.88 -5.99 15.86
CA PHE A 86 3.60 -7.00 15.11
C PHE A 86 4.82 -7.45 15.91
N ARG A 87 4.91 -8.75 16.15
CA ARG A 87 5.93 -9.36 17.02
C ARG A 87 6.51 -10.60 16.37
N GLN A 88 7.77 -10.51 15.92
CA GLN A 88 8.42 -11.64 15.24
C GLN A 88 8.57 -12.85 16.15
N ASP A 89 8.78 -12.64 17.44
CA ASP A 89 8.93 -13.71 18.43
C ASP A 89 7.67 -14.58 18.60
N LEU A 90 6.51 -14.11 18.14
CA LEU A 90 5.26 -14.90 18.10
C LEU A 90 5.06 -15.67 16.77
N PHE A 91 5.93 -15.48 15.77
CA PHE A 91 5.82 -16.11 14.45
C PHE A 91 7.16 -16.75 14.03
N PRO A 92 7.29 -18.09 14.01
CA PRO A 92 8.56 -18.73 13.68
C PRO A 92 8.97 -18.51 12.20
N GLY A 93 10.25 -18.21 11.99
CA GLY A 93 10.89 -18.17 10.66
C GLY A 93 10.33 -17.09 9.71
N ASN A 94 10.25 -17.42 8.41
CA ASN A 94 9.80 -16.49 7.36
C ASN A 94 8.29 -16.18 7.40
N ASN A 95 7.55 -16.72 8.38
CA ASN A 95 6.12 -16.46 8.50
C ASN A 95 5.84 -15.01 8.90
N PHE A 96 6.76 -14.36 9.62
CA PHE A 96 6.62 -12.95 9.97
C PHE A 96 6.74 -12.03 8.75
N GLU A 97 7.73 -12.23 7.88
CA GLU A 97 7.83 -11.43 6.64
C GLU A 97 6.62 -11.65 5.72
N LYS A 98 6.10 -12.89 5.62
CA LYS A 98 4.87 -13.17 4.86
C LYS A 98 3.66 -12.42 5.42
N LEU A 99 3.55 -12.34 6.75
CA LEU A 99 2.52 -11.56 7.42
C LEU A 99 2.64 -10.08 7.06
N ILE A 100 3.85 -9.51 7.14
CA ILE A 100 4.13 -8.12 6.77
C ILE A 100 3.76 -7.87 5.31
N ALA A 101 4.21 -8.75 4.41
CA ALA A 101 3.92 -8.67 2.99
C ALA A 101 2.42 -8.69 2.70
N TYR A 102 1.66 -9.57 3.37
CA TYR A 102 0.21 -9.63 3.23
C TYR A 102 -0.45 -8.32 3.67
N PHE A 103 -0.06 -7.78 4.83
CA PHE A 103 -0.62 -6.53 5.33
C PHE A 103 -0.26 -5.33 4.44
N TRP A 104 0.97 -5.25 3.97
CA TRP A 104 1.46 -4.17 3.13
C TRP A 104 0.84 -4.22 1.71
N HIS A 105 0.88 -5.37 1.05
CA HIS A 105 0.48 -5.49 -0.35
C HIS A 105 -0.99 -5.83 -0.56
N THR A 106 -1.61 -6.62 0.33
CA THR A 106 -2.99 -7.08 0.18
C THR A 106 -3.95 -6.23 1.01
N VAL A 107 -3.69 -6.08 2.31
CA VAL A 107 -4.55 -5.29 3.21
C VAL A 107 -4.38 -3.79 2.99
N LYS A 108 -3.24 -3.37 2.42
CA LYS A 108 -2.89 -1.97 2.11
C LYS A 108 -2.80 -1.08 3.35
N VAL A 109 -2.19 -1.56 4.44
CA VAL A 109 -1.96 -0.71 5.61
C VAL A 109 -0.88 0.35 5.33
N ASP A 110 -0.91 1.46 6.06
CA ASP A 110 -0.02 2.61 5.85
C ASP A 110 1.26 2.55 6.69
N GLY A 111 1.34 1.57 7.59
CA GLY A 111 2.52 1.26 8.39
C GLY A 111 2.18 0.25 9.48
N PHE A 112 3.12 0.07 10.41
CA PHE A 112 3.04 -0.96 11.43
C PHE A 112 3.44 -0.40 12.78
N ILE A 113 2.72 -0.79 13.83
CA ILE A 113 3.17 -0.67 15.20
C ILE A 113 3.76 -2.03 15.59
N THR A 114 5.05 -2.05 15.93
CA THR A 114 5.84 -3.28 16.04
C THR A 114 6.87 -3.17 17.16
N ASP A 115 7.17 -4.29 17.80
CA ASP A 115 8.31 -4.39 18.74
C ASP A 115 9.63 -4.70 18.01
N HIS A 116 9.56 -4.98 16.70
CA HIS A 116 10.69 -5.39 15.86
C HIS A 116 10.86 -4.41 14.67
N PRO A 117 11.14 -3.12 14.93
CA PRO A 117 11.18 -2.10 13.88
C PRO A 117 12.27 -2.31 12.83
N ASN A 118 13.40 -2.91 13.22
CA ASN A 118 14.50 -3.23 12.30
C ASN A 118 14.05 -4.19 11.19
N VAL A 119 13.24 -5.20 11.52
CA VAL A 119 12.77 -6.21 10.57
C VAL A 119 11.78 -5.61 9.57
N ILE A 120 10.82 -4.82 10.06
CA ILE A 120 9.86 -4.11 9.20
C ILE A 120 10.60 -3.13 8.29
N LEU A 121 11.56 -2.38 8.83
CA LEU A 121 12.33 -1.41 8.06
C LEU A 121 13.14 -2.09 6.95
N GLU A 122 13.87 -3.16 7.27
CA GLU A 122 14.66 -3.92 6.30
C GLU A 122 13.77 -4.47 5.17
N TYR A 123 12.62 -5.05 5.55
CA TYR A 123 11.64 -5.53 4.58
C TYR A 123 11.15 -4.42 3.63
N LEU A 124 10.69 -3.29 4.17
CA LEU A 124 10.15 -2.18 3.37
C LEU A 124 11.23 -1.53 2.48
N GLN A 125 12.46 -1.42 2.96
CA GLN A 125 13.59 -0.92 2.16
C GLN A 125 13.88 -1.84 0.98
N ARG A 126 13.89 -3.16 1.21
CA ARG A 126 14.10 -4.17 0.17
C ARG A 126 13.00 -4.10 -0.89
N GLU A 127 11.74 -4.01 -0.49
CA GLU A 127 10.60 -3.84 -1.41
C GLU A 127 10.74 -2.58 -2.27
N MET A 128 11.13 -1.45 -1.66
CA MET A 128 11.35 -0.20 -2.39
C MET A 128 12.51 -0.30 -3.39
N THR A 129 13.62 -0.94 -3.01
CA THR A 129 14.74 -1.18 -3.93
C THR A 129 14.32 -2.06 -5.11
N LEU A 130 13.59 -3.14 -4.85
CA LEU A 130 13.09 -4.04 -5.89
C LEU A 130 12.12 -3.32 -6.84
N SER A 131 11.19 -2.51 -6.32
CA SER A 131 10.28 -1.73 -7.17
C SER A 131 10.99 -0.68 -8.02
N ASN A 132 12.06 -0.08 -7.50
CA ASN A 132 12.86 0.88 -8.26
C ASN A 132 13.64 0.20 -9.38
N LEU A 133 14.23 -0.97 -9.12
CA LEU A 133 14.95 -1.76 -10.11
C LEU A 133 14.02 -2.24 -11.24
N THR A 134 12.83 -2.73 -10.92
CA THR A 134 11.85 -3.14 -11.94
C THR A 134 11.39 -1.96 -12.80
N THR A 135 11.14 -0.81 -12.18
CA THR A 135 10.77 0.43 -12.89
C THR A 135 11.89 0.91 -13.81
N MET A 136 13.15 0.89 -13.35
CA MET A 136 14.30 1.24 -14.18
C MET A 136 14.46 0.28 -15.37
N HIS A 137 14.33 -1.03 -15.14
CA HIS A 137 14.40 -2.02 -16.20
C HIS A 137 13.30 -1.78 -17.26
N GLN A 138 12.05 -1.59 -16.85
CA GLN A 138 10.95 -1.30 -17.77
C GLN A 138 11.15 -0.01 -18.58
N ASN A 139 11.66 1.05 -17.95
CA ASN A 139 11.98 2.30 -18.63
C ASN A 139 13.11 2.12 -19.66
N LEU A 140 14.15 1.35 -19.33
CA LEU A 140 15.26 1.07 -20.25
C LEU A 140 14.78 0.24 -21.45
N SER A 141 14.00 -0.82 -21.22
CA SER A 141 13.38 -1.62 -22.29
C SER A 141 12.50 -0.76 -23.20
N SER A 142 11.66 0.10 -22.63
CA SER A 142 10.77 0.99 -23.39
C SER A 142 11.54 1.97 -24.27
N ARG A 143 12.66 2.52 -23.78
CA ARG A 143 13.52 3.42 -24.57
C ARG A 143 14.22 2.70 -25.73
N LEU A 144 14.69 1.48 -25.51
CA LEU A 144 15.30 0.65 -26.56
C LEU A 144 14.28 0.33 -27.67
N VAL A 145 13.06 -0.09 -27.30
CA VAL A 145 11.97 -0.36 -28.26
C VAL A 145 11.63 0.91 -29.06
N LEU A 146 11.45 2.05 -28.38
CA LEU A 146 11.15 3.32 -29.05
C LEU A 146 12.27 3.74 -30.01
N SER A 147 13.54 3.59 -29.60
CA SER A 147 14.69 3.91 -30.44
C SER A 147 14.77 3.01 -31.68
N MET A 148 14.53 1.70 -31.52
CA MET A 148 14.46 0.77 -32.65
C MET A 148 13.30 1.11 -33.59
N MET A 149 12.13 1.46 -33.07
CA MET A 149 10.99 1.88 -33.91
C MET A 149 11.28 3.15 -34.70
N ILE A 150 11.93 4.15 -34.08
CA ILE A 150 12.35 5.39 -34.77
C ILE A 150 13.38 5.07 -35.87
N LEU A 151 14.33 4.18 -35.60
CA LEU A 151 15.32 3.78 -36.60
C LEU A 151 14.67 3.08 -37.80
N ILE A 152 13.80 2.10 -37.54
CA ILE A 152 13.04 1.38 -38.58
C ILE A 152 12.19 2.36 -39.39
N PHE A 153 11.49 3.29 -38.73
CA PHE A 153 10.69 4.31 -39.41
C PHE A 153 11.55 5.21 -40.31
N ASN A 154 12.71 5.67 -39.82
CA ASN A 154 13.64 6.45 -40.64
C ASN A 154 14.16 5.66 -41.85
N ILE A 155 14.48 4.37 -41.69
CA ILE A 155 14.91 3.50 -42.80
C ILE A 155 13.78 3.36 -43.84
N ILE A 156 12.53 3.14 -43.41
CA ILE A 156 11.36 3.02 -44.30
C ILE A 156 11.07 4.34 -45.04
N VAL A 157 11.16 5.49 -44.35
CA VAL A 157 10.95 6.81 -44.97
C VAL A 157 12.06 7.09 -45.99
N THR A 158 13.30 6.73 -45.66
CA THR A 158 14.46 6.95 -46.54
C THR A 158 14.38 6.05 -47.78
N SER A 159 14.00 4.78 -47.63
CA SER A 159 13.82 3.86 -48.77
C SER A 159 12.70 4.29 -49.70
N LYS A 160 11.56 4.79 -49.17
CA LYS A 160 10.48 5.38 -49.99
C LYS A 160 10.94 6.60 -50.80
N LYS A 161 11.73 7.51 -50.19
CA LYS A 161 12.29 8.67 -50.90
C LYS A 161 13.20 8.25 -52.05
N ILE A 162 14.09 7.28 -51.82
CA ILE A 162 15.01 6.77 -52.85
C ILE A 162 14.23 6.13 -54.01
N CYS A 163 13.20 5.33 -53.74
CA CYS A 163 12.35 4.75 -54.79
C CYS A 163 11.61 5.80 -55.63
N GLN A 164 11.12 6.89 -55.02
CA GLN A 164 10.48 7.98 -55.76
C GLN A 164 11.47 8.73 -56.65
N THR A 165 12.69 9.00 -56.19
CA THR A 165 13.72 9.67 -56.99
C THR A 165 14.19 8.79 -58.16
N LEU A 166 14.32 7.48 -57.96
CA LEU A 166 14.74 6.55 -59.03
C LEU A 166 13.67 6.36 -60.11
N LEU A 167 12.37 6.46 -59.74
CA LEU A 167 11.26 6.44 -60.71
C LEU A 167 11.23 7.69 -61.60
N ILE A 168 11.62 8.86 -61.06
CA ILE A 168 11.70 10.12 -61.83
C ILE A 168 12.87 10.08 -62.82
N ILE A 169 14.00 9.45 -62.47
CA ILE A 169 15.18 9.34 -63.36
C ILE A 169 14.96 8.33 -64.50
N LYS A 170 13.95 7.45 -64.40
CA LYS A 170 13.66 6.40 -65.40
C LYS A 170 12.55 6.78 -66.39
N SER A 171 12.00 8.00 -66.30
CA SER A 171 10.92 8.51 -67.15
C SER A 171 11.35 9.57 -68.17
N ASP A 172 12.66 9.80 -68.33
CA ASP A 172 13.28 10.57 -69.42
C ASP A 172 14.07 9.62 -70.34
#